data_AF-A0AAW3ZP16-F1
#
_entry.id   AF-A0AAW3ZP16-F1
#
_cell.length_a   1.000
_cell.length_b   1.000
_cell.length_c   1.000
_cell.angle_alpha   90.00
_cell.angle_beta   90.00
_cell.angle_gamma   90.00
#
_symmetry.space_group_name_H-M   'P 1'
#
loop_
_entity.id
_entity.type
_entity.pdbx_description
1 polymer ?
#
loop_
_entity_poly.entity_id
_entity_poly.type
_entity_poly.pdbx_seq_one_letter_code
_entity_poly.pdbx_strand_id
1 'polypeptide(L)'
;MAAKSFRGWSLLLLAALWTGALQAQPSLPWASLDAQQQEILSAFAQRWEGMPLEQRAQLLANAERIRKLPPERREQLQRKLDQWQALPADERARLRERFEAFQSLPESEQQRLRHEFQRFNNLPPQERTRLRKEFERMSPEQRRAFMLGARAREAADVARRVFAFVPPEERQATWDMLQRLGREDRRRMRELVRRMPPWQREELRKEMLATPAEQRSEYLRGRLAEAGVR
;
A
#
# COMPACT_ATOMS: atom_id res chain seq x y z
N MET A 1 5.78 25.68 21.12
CA MET A 1 7.05 25.17 20.57
C MET A 1 7.09 23.67 20.85
N ALA A 2 6.82 22.84 19.85
CA ALA A 2 6.77 21.39 20.01
C ALA A 2 7.91 20.77 19.19
N ALA A 3 8.86 20.15 19.89
CA ALA A 3 9.96 19.40 19.30
C ALA A 3 9.37 18.21 18.51
N LYS A 4 9.40 18.32 17.18
CA LYS A 4 9.07 17.21 16.28
C LYS A 4 10.28 16.26 16.27
N SER A 5 10.11 15.14 16.95
CA SER A 5 11.13 14.11 17.12
C SER A 5 11.56 13.53 15.76
N PHE A 6 12.88 13.43 15.60
CA PHE A 6 13.56 12.87 14.44
C PHE A 6 13.35 11.35 14.43
N ARG A 7 12.38 10.87 13.66
CA ARG A 7 12.12 9.44 13.42
C ARG A 7 12.19 9.11 11.93
N GLY A 8 13.38 9.26 11.36
CA GLY A 8 13.71 8.64 10.08
C GLY A 8 14.70 7.52 10.36
N TRP A 9 14.55 6.39 9.65
CA TRP A 9 15.37 5.17 9.74
C TRP A 9 14.93 4.18 10.81
N SER A 10 13.75 3.58 10.63
CA SER A 10 13.42 2.31 11.27
C SER A 10 12.84 1.38 10.21
N LEU A 11 13.67 0.46 9.73
CA LEU A 11 13.22 -0.77 9.11
C LEU A 11 13.86 -1.91 9.89
N LEU A 12 12.98 -2.78 10.41
CA LEU A 12 13.19 -4.05 11.13
C LEU A 12 12.95 -3.97 12.65
N LEU A 13 11.67 -4.02 13.03
CA LEU A 13 11.22 -4.53 14.32
C LEU A 13 10.50 -5.86 14.10
N LEU A 14 11.19 -6.95 14.44
CA LEU A 14 10.58 -8.22 14.82
C LEU A 14 10.75 -8.30 16.34
N ALA A 15 9.63 -8.47 17.05
CA ALA A 15 9.56 -8.52 18.49
C ALA A 15 10.11 -9.85 19.03
N ALA A 16 10.90 -9.77 20.10
CA ALA A 16 11.09 -10.87 21.04
C ALA A 16 11.21 -10.29 22.46
N LEU A 17 10.21 -10.59 23.29
CA LEU A 17 10.16 -10.30 24.72
C LEU A 17 11.10 -11.27 25.46
N TRP A 18 12.12 -10.75 26.16
CA TRP A 18 12.79 -11.47 27.25
C TRP A 18 13.08 -10.49 28.40
N THR A 19 12.55 -10.81 29.57
CA THR A 19 12.85 -10.20 30.86
C THR A 19 14.22 -10.67 31.37
N GLY A 20 15.13 -9.75 31.68
CA GLY A 20 16.38 -10.08 32.39
C GLY A 20 17.41 -8.96 32.47
N ALA A 21 17.70 -8.51 33.70
CA ALA A 21 18.82 -7.69 34.18
C ALA A 21 18.96 -6.23 33.67
N LEU A 22 18.72 -5.26 34.57
CA LEU A 22 19.31 -3.92 34.49
C LEU A 22 20.84 -4.04 34.66
N GLN A 23 21.54 -4.29 33.56
CA GLN A 23 22.94 -3.87 33.46
C GLN A 23 22.94 -2.47 32.88
N ALA A 24 23.69 -1.55 33.51
CA ALA A 24 24.08 -0.31 32.87
C ALA A 24 24.77 -0.68 31.56
N GLN A 25 24.04 -0.53 30.45
CA GLN A 25 24.54 -0.85 29.13
C GLN A 25 25.79 -0.01 28.92
N PRO A 26 26.95 -0.59 28.57
CA PRO A 26 28.13 0.19 28.28
C PRO A 26 27.77 1.19 27.19
N SER A 27 27.87 2.49 27.51
CA SER A 27 27.78 3.51 26.48
C SER A 27 28.88 3.18 25.49
N LEU A 28 28.52 2.99 24.22
CA LEU A 28 29.45 2.64 23.16
C LEU A 28 29.92 3.97 22.54
N PRO A 29 31.07 4.53 22.97
CA PRO A 29 31.52 5.84 22.54
C PRO A 29 31.91 5.81 21.07
N TRP A 30 31.84 6.96 20.38
CA TRP A 30 32.21 7.05 18.96
C TRP A 30 33.65 6.53 18.70
N ALA A 31 34.56 6.82 19.62
CA ALA A 31 35.97 6.43 19.53
C ALA A 31 36.22 4.92 19.62
N SER A 32 35.28 4.12 20.13
CA SER A 32 35.43 2.65 20.20
C SER A 32 34.96 1.93 18.93
N LEU A 33 34.40 2.65 17.97
CA LEU A 33 34.02 2.10 16.66
C LEU A 33 35.26 1.83 15.81
N ASP A 34 35.22 0.79 14.99
CA ASP A 34 36.29 0.55 14.03
C ASP A 34 36.31 1.61 12.90
N ALA A 35 37.44 1.75 12.21
CA ALA A 35 37.62 2.78 11.19
C ALA A 35 36.56 2.72 10.07
N GLN A 36 36.12 1.52 9.70
CA GLN A 36 35.13 1.34 8.64
C GLN A 36 33.71 1.68 9.12
N GLN A 37 33.38 1.34 10.36
CA GLN A 37 32.14 1.78 11.01
C GLN A 37 32.10 3.30 11.17
N GLN A 38 33.20 3.93 11.56
CA GLN A 38 33.30 5.39 11.66
C GLN A 38 33.14 6.08 10.30
N GLU A 39 33.72 5.52 9.24
CA GLU A 39 33.55 6.02 7.88
C GLU A 39 32.08 5.97 7.43
N ILE A 40 31.45 4.79 7.55
CA ILE A 40 30.05 4.57 7.16
C ILE A 40 29.09 5.46 7.97
N LEU A 41 29.39 5.69 9.25
CA LEU A 41 28.53 6.43 10.17
C LEU A 41 28.95 7.89 10.37
N SER A 42 29.88 8.41 9.57
CA SER A 42 30.49 9.74 9.76
C SER A 42 29.48 10.89 9.91
N ALA A 43 28.34 10.83 9.21
CA ALA A 43 27.24 11.81 9.33
C ALA A 43 26.58 11.87 10.73
N PHE A 44 26.82 10.85 11.55
CA PHE A 44 26.29 10.69 12.91
C PHE A 44 27.32 11.04 13.99
N ALA A 45 28.59 11.26 13.64
CA ALA A 45 29.68 11.48 14.60
C ALA A 45 29.37 12.59 15.62
N GLN A 46 28.88 13.75 15.14
CA GLN A 46 28.57 14.90 16.01
C GLN A 46 27.42 14.65 17.00
N ARG A 47 26.49 13.72 16.67
CA ARG A 47 25.30 13.44 17.49
C ARG A 47 25.36 12.08 18.17
N TRP A 48 26.47 11.34 18.03
CA TRP A 48 26.63 9.96 18.48
C TRP A 48 26.30 9.78 19.96
N GLU A 49 26.90 10.61 20.80
CA GLU A 49 26.75 10.51 22.26
C GLU A 49 25.33 10.86 22.74
N GLY A 50 24.61 11.70 21.99
CA GLY A 50 23.24 12.09 22.29
C GLY A 50 22.17 11.12 21.80
N MET A 51 22.54 10.05 21.07
CA MET A 51 21.57 9.10 20.52
C MET A 51 21.20 8.00 21.54
N PRO A 52 19.92 7.57 21.59
CA PRO A 52 19.51 6.39 22.34
C PRO A 52 20.31 5.15 21.93
N LEU A 53 20.54 4.25 22.89
CA LEU A 53 21.35 3.05 22.65
C LEU A 53 20.74 2.13 21.59
N GLU A 54 19.41 2.02 21.51
CA GLU A 54 18.78 1.24 20.44
C GLU A 54 19.06 1.81 19.04
N GLN A 55 19.09 3.14 18.91
CA GLN A 55 19.41 3.80 17.64
C GLN A 55 20.87 3.56 17.26
N ARG A 56 21.81 3.69 18.21
CA ARG A 56 23.22 3.37 17.99
C ARG A 56 23.40 1.91 17.56
N ALA A 57 22.75 0.97 18.24
CA ALA A 57 22.80 -0.45 17.88
C ALA A 57 22.26 -0.73 16.48
N GLN A 58 21.16 -0.09 16.07
CA GLN A 58 20.61 -0.19 14.71
C GLN A 58 21.57 0.36 13.65
N LEU A 59 22.20 1.51 13.91
CA LEU A 59 23.19 2.10 13.01
C LEU A 59 24.40 1.18 12.83
N LEU A 60 24.89 0.56 13.91
CA LEU A 60 25.98 -0.41 13.85
C LEU A 60 25.59 -1.67 13.06
N ALA A 61 24.40 -2.22 13.30
CA ALA A 61 23.91 -3.36 12.53
C ALA A 61 23.79 -3.05 11.03
N ASN A 62 23.42 -1.82 10.68
CA ASN A 62 23.40 -1.37 9.29
C ASN A 62 24.80 -1.18 8.71
N ALA A 63 25.74 -0.61 9.47
CA ALA A 63 27.13 -0.49 9.06
C ALA A 63 27.76 -1.87 8.77
N GLU A 64 27.46 -2.87 9.61
CA GLU A 64 27.89 -4.25 9.40
C GLU A 64 27.32 -4.88 8.12
N ARG A 65 26.06 -4.60 7.80
CA ARG A 65 25.45 -5.05 6.53
C ARG A 65 26.11 -4.38 5.33
N ILE A 66 26.38 -3.09 5.41
CA ILE A 66 27.05 -2.32 4.34
C ILE A 66 28.47 -2.83 4.13
N ARG A 67 29.20 -3.11 5.22
CA ARG A 67 30.55 -3.69 5.16
C ARG A 67 30.60 -5.00 4.39
N LYS A 68 29.58 -5.83 4.53
CA LYS A 68 29.45 -7.13 3.82
C LYS A 68 29.06 -6.99 2.35
N LEU A 69 28.75 -5.78 1.85
CA LEU A 69 28.42 -5.58 0.44
C LEU A 69 29.69 -5.60 -0.43
N PRO A 70 29.60 -6.13 -1.67
CA PRO A 70 30.65 -5.99 -2.67
C PRO A 70 31.04 -4.51 -2.88
N PRO A 71 32.31 -4.22 -3.21
CA PRO A 71 32.81 -2.84 -3.34
C PRO A 71 31.98 -2.00 -4.33
N GLU A 72 31.51 -2.58 -5.43
CA GLU A 72 30.68 -1.90 -6.43
C GLU A 72 29.31 -1.48 -5.85
N ARG A 73 28.75 -2.32 -4.97
CA ARG A 73 27.49 -2.02 -4.28
C ARG A 73 27.67 -0.95 -3.22
N ARG A 74 28.81 -0.94 -2.52
CA ARG A 74 29.16 0.12 -1.56
C ARG A 74 29.33 1.46 -2.27
N GLU A 75 30.03 1.48 -3.40
CA GLU A 75 30.20 2.69 -4.20
C GLU A 75 28.85 3.21 -4.73
N GLN A 76 27.98 2.32 -5.21
CA GLN A 76 26.63 2.70 -5.64
C GLN A 76 25.81 3.30 -4.49
N LEU A 77 25.96 2.76 -3.27
CA LEU A 77 25.29 3.29 -2.08
C LEU A 77 25.83 4.68 -1.71
N GLN A 78 27.15 4.86 -1.76
CA GLN A 78 27.79 6.16 -1.51
C GLN A 78 27.29 7.22 -2.48
N ARG A 79 27.27 6.93 -3.79
CA ARG A 79 26.75 7.87 -4.80
C ARG A 79 25.29 8.27 -4.55
N LYS A 80 24.45 7.33 -4.09
CA LYS A 80 23.06 7.62 -3.72
C LYS A 80 22.96 8.49 -2.47
N LEU A 81 23.85 8.28 -1.50
CA LEU A 81 23.93 9.10 -0.30
C LEU A 81 24.37 10.52 -0.63
N ASP A 82 25.37 10.69 -1.49
CA ASP A 82 25.84 12.00 -1.93
C ASP A 82 24.74 12.76 -2.67
N GLN A 83 24.02 12.09 -3.58
CA GLN A 83 22.84 12.63 -4.26
C GLN A 83 21.78 13.07 -3.25
N TRP A 84 21.48 12.24 -2.25
CA TRP A 84 20.53 12.57 -1.20
C TRP A 84 20.97 13.78 -0.37
N GLN A 85 22.26 13.88 -0.03
CA GLN A 85 22.80 15.00 0.75
C GLN A 85 22.77 16.31 -0.03
N ALA A 86 22.96 16.25 -1.35
CA ALA A 86 22.88 17.38 -2.26
C ALA A 86 21.45 17.91 -2.46
N LEU A 87 20.42 17.14 -2.08
CA LEU A 87 19.03 17.60 -2.18
C LEU A 87 18.73 18.77 -1.22
N PRO A 88 17.96 19.78 -1.67
CA PRO A 88 17.42 20.83 -0.82
C PRO A 88 16.67 20.28 0.41
N ALA A 89 16.66 21.03 1.51
CA ALA A 89 16.07 20.58 2.78
C ALA A 89 14.57 20.27 2.66
N ASP A 90 13.83 21.04 1.87
CA ASP A 90 12.41 20.85 1.58
C ASP A 90 12.16 19.61 0.73
N GLU A 91 13.00 19.34 -0.28
CA GLU A 91 12.90 18.13 -1.09
C GLU A 91 13.20 16.87 -0.25
N ARG A 92 14.22 16.91 0.60
CA ARG A 92 14.52 15.83 1.56
C ARG A 92 13.35 15.60 2.51
N ALA A 93 12.69 16.67 2.99
CA ALA A 93 11.52 16.56 3.86
C ALA A 93 10.34 15.88 3.14
N ARG A 94 10.05 16.28 1.90
CA ARG A 94 8.99 15.65 1.08
C ARG A 94 9.26 14.17 0.81
N LEU A 95 10.50 13.82 0.48
CA LEU A 95 10.88 12.43 0.24
C LEU A 95 10.79 11.59 1.52
N ARG A 96 11.12 12.18 2.68
CA ARG A 96 10.97 11.53 3.97
C ARG A 96 9.50 11.24 4.29
N GLU A 97 8.62 12.22 4.11
CA GLU A 97 7.17 12.04 4.31
C GLU A 97 6.61 10.92 3.41
N ARG A 98 7.01 10.88 2.14
CA ARG A 98 6.60 9.81 1.21
C ARG A 98 7.11 8.44 1.65
N PHE A 99 8.32 8.39 2.18
CA PHE A 99 8.89 7.14 2.72
C PHE A 99 8.16 6.69 3.99
N GLU A 100 7.86 7.60 4.91
CA GLU A 100 7.08 7.31 6.12
C GLU A 100 5.67 6.82 5.78
N ALA A 101 5.00 7.47 4.82
CA ALA A 101 3.71 7.01 4.31
C ALA A 101 3.80 5.60 3.72
N PHE A 102 4.85 5.28 2.97
CA PHE A 102 5.09 3.93 2.47
C PHE A 102 5.32 2.91 3.60
N GLN A 103 6.09 3.26 4.63
CA GLN A 103 6.36 2.39 5.78
C GLN A 103 5.10 2.12 6.62
N SER A 104 4.16 3.06 6.65
CA SER A 104 2.88 2.87 7.34
C SER A 104 1.93 1.90 6.63
N LEU A 105 2.23 1.50 5.38
CA LEU A 105 1.41 0.54 4.66
C LEU A 105 1.59 -0.88 5.23
N PRO A 106 0.54 -1.73 5.20
CA PRO A 106 0.67 -3.15 5.47
C PRO A 106 1.78 -3.81 4.64
N GLU A 107 2.44 -4.84 5.16
CA GLU A 107 3.56 -5.49 4.46
C GLU A 107 3.17 -6.00 3.06
N SER A 108 1.96 -6.55 2.92
CA SER A 108 1.43 -7.00 1.63
C SER A 108 1.31 -5.86 0.60
N GLU A 109 0.89 -4.68 1.04
CA GLU A 109 0.81 -3.47 0.22
C GLU A 109 2.21 -2.97 -0.15
N GLN A 110 3.15 -2.98 0.80
CA GLN A 110 4.55 -2.62 0.55
C GLN A 110 5.19 -3.54 -0.50
N GLN A 111 5.00 -4.86 -0.36
CA GLN A 111 5.53 -5.84 -1.32
C GLN A 111 4.91 -5.66 -2.71
N ARG A 112 3.59 -5.41 -2.80
CA ARG A 112 2.95 -5.12 -4.09
C ARG A 112 3.58 -3.90 -4.75
N LEU A 113 3.74 -2.79 -4.02
CA LEU A 113 4.33 -1.57 -4.55
C LEU A 113 5.79 -1.76 -4.99
N ARG A 114 6.59 -2.54 -4.24
CA ARG A 114 7.96 -2.89 -4.63
C ARG A 114 7.98 -3.68 -5.95
N HIS A 115 7.11 -4.66 -6.09
CA HIS A 115 6.99 -5.47 -7.30
C HIS A 115 6.57 -4.65 -8.52
N GLU A 116 5.55 -3.80 -8.38
CA GLU A 116 5.10 -2.92 -9.48
C GLU A 116 6.17 -1.90 -9.86
N PHE A 117 6.90 -1.35 -8.89
CA PHE A 117 8.04 -0.46 -9.17
C PHE A 117 9.18 -1.19 -9.89
N GLN A 118 9.48 -2.43 -9.53
CA GLN A 118 10.48 -3.25 -10.22
C GLN A 118 10.05 -3.53 -11.67
N ARG A 119 8.80 -3.89 -11.89
CA ARG A 119 8.23 -4.07 -13.24
C ARG A 119 8.36 -2.80 -14.07
N PHE A 120 8.00 -1.65 -13.51
CA PHE A 120 8.15 -0.36 -14.18
C PHE A 120 9.59 -0.06 -14.57
N ASN A 121 10.56 -0.33 -13.69
CA ASN A 121 11.98 -0.09 -13.99
C ASN A 121 12.53 -0.98 -15.10
N ASN A 122 11.96 -2.18 -15.27
CA ASN A 122 12.32 -3.13 -16.32
C ASN A 122 11.68 -2.83 -17.68
N LEU A 123 10.77 -1.85 -17.76
CA LEU A 123 10.16 -1.46 -19.03
C LEU A 123 11.18 -0.73 -19.94
N PRO A 124 11.04 -0.84 -21.28
CA PRO A 124 11.81 -0.04 -22.22
C PRO A 124 11.74 1.46 -21.90
N PRO A 125 12.82 2.23 -22.11
CA PRO A 125 12.88 3.66 -21.75
C PRO A 125 11.73 4.50 -22.34
N GLN A 126 11.31 4.19 -23.57
CA GLN A 126 10.20 4.86 -24.24
C GLN A 126 8.87 4.58 -23.54
N GLU A 127 8.60 3.33 -23.15
CA GLU A 127 7.39 2.96 -22.42
C GLU A 127 7.34 3.59 -21.03
N ARG A 128 8.47 3.61 -20.32
CA ARG A 128 8.58 4.31 -19.03
C ARG A 128 8.24 5.79 -19.16
N THR A 129 8.75 6.44 -20.19
CA THR A 129 8.50 7.86 -20.45
C THR A 129 7.02 8.11 -20.76
N ARG A 130 6.40 7.24 -21.57
CA ARG A 130 4.97 7.29 -21.87
C ARG A 130 4.14 7.17 -20.59
N LEU A 131 4.38 6.13 -19.80
CA LEU A 131 3.65 5.89 -18.54
C LEU A 131 3.85 7.01 -17.53
N ARG A 132 5.03 7.62 -17.45
CA ARG A 132 5.27 8.78 -16.58
C ARG A 132 4.42 9.98 -17.01
N LYS A 133 4.38 10.29 -18.31
CA LYS A 133 3.53 11.37 -18.85
C LYS A 133 2.04 11.10 -18.64
N GLU A 134 1.60 9.85 -18.80
CA GLU A 134 0.22 9.46 -18.50
C GLU A 134 -0.10 9.65 -17.02
N PHE A 135 0.77 9.18 -16.13
CA PHE A 135 0.59 9.32 -14.68
C PHE A 135 0.56 10.79 -14.22
N GLU A 136 1.39 11.65 -14.82
CA GLU A 136 1.38 13.10 -14.56
C GLU A 136 0.04 13.74 -14.95
N ARG A 137 -0.65 13.23 -15.97
CA ARG A 137 -1.95 13.74 -16.43
C ARG A 137 -3.16 13.16 -15.66
N MET A 138 -2.96 12.12 -14.86
CA MET A 138 -4.05 11.49 -14.10
C MET A 138 -4.52 12.35 -12.92
N SER A 139 -5.82 12.32 -12.63
CA SER A 139 -6.39 12.86 -11.38
C SER A 139 -5.89 12.09 -10.15
N PRO A 140 -6.02 12.64 -8.93
CA PRO A 140 -5.69 11.92 -7.71
C PRO A 140 -6.39 10.56 -7.58
N GLU A 141 -7.68 10.44 -7.95
CA GLU A 141 -8.38 9.14 -7.97
C GLU A 141 -7.77 8.16 -8.98
N GLN A 142 -7.47 8.64 -10.18
CA GLN A 142 -6.88 7.82 -11.24
C GLN A 142 -5.48 7.34 -10.87
N ARG A 143 -4.67 8.18 -10.23
CA ARG A 143 -3.35 7.79 -9.69
C ARG A 143 -3.48 6.74 -8.60
N ARG A 144 -4.46 6.89 -7.68
CA ARG A 144 -4.74 5.86 -6.66
C ARG A 144 -5.11 4.53 -7.32
N ALA A 145 -6.04 4.53 -8.27
CA ALA A 145 -6.43 3.32 -9.00
C ALA A 145 -5.27 2.71 -9.81
N PHE A 146 -4.40 3.55 -10.40
CA PHE A 146 -3.20 3.11 -11.11
C PHE A 146 -2.20 2.42 -10.16
N MET A 147 -1.94 3.00 -8.99
CA MET A 147 -1.03 2.46 -7.96
C MET A 147 -1.57 1.19 -7.28
N LEU A 148 -2.89 1.02 -7.23
CA LEU A 148 -3.54 -0.19 -6.75
C LEU A 148 -3.54 -1.33 -7.79
N GLY A 149 -3.06 -1.07 -9.02
CA GLY A 149 -2.83 -2.07 -10.06
C GLY A 149 -4.05 -2.36 -10.95
N ALA A 150 -3.87 -3.28 -11.92
CA ALA A 150 -4.90 -3.66 -12.90
C ALA A 150 -6.16 -4.25 -12.24
N ARG A 151 -6.02 -5.03 -11.16
CA ARG A 151 -7.15 -5.59 -10.40
C ARG A 151 -8.02 -4.54 -9.71
N ALA A 152 -7.42 -3.44 -9.24
CA ALA A 152 -8.20 -2.36 -8.64
C ALA A 152 -8.91 -1.51 -9.68
N ARG A 153 -8.32 -1.34 -10.88
CA ARG A 153 -9.02 -0.77 -12.04
C ARG A 153 -10.18 -1.67 -12.48
N GLU A 154 -9.97 -2.97 -12.55
CA GLU A 154 -11.02 -3.94 -12.86
C GLU A 154 -12.12 -3.96 -11.79
N ALA A 155 -11.76 -3.92 -10.51
CA ALA A 155 -12.71 -3.82 -9.40
C ALA A 155 -13.48 -2.49 -9.42
N ALA A 156 -12.82 -1.37 -9.74
CA ALA A 156 -13.45 -0.06 -9.91
C ALA A 156 -14.36 -0.02 -11.16
N ASP A 157 -14.01 -0.72 -12.23
CA ASP A 157 -14.82 -0.83 -13.45
C ASP A 157 -16.01 -1.79 -13.26
N VAL A 158 -15.84 -2.86 -12.46
CA VAL A 158 -16.94 -3.72 -12.03
C VAL A 158 -17.87 -2.94 -11.11
N ALA A 159 -17.34 -2.22 -10.12
CA ALA A 159 -18.13 -1.34 -9.26
C ALA A 159 -18.86 -0.28 -10.08
N ARG A 160 -18.21 0.36 -11.06
CA ARG A 160 -18.86 1.31 -11.97
C ARG A 160 -19.98 0.64 -12.77
N ARG A 161 -19.77 -0.56 -13.32
CA ARG A 161 -20.81 -1.28 -14.09
C ARG A 161 -21.97 -1.77 -13.23
N VAL A 162 -21.68 -2.21 -12.01
CA VAL A 162 -22.68 -2.73 -11.06
C VAL A 162 -23.46 -1.60 -10.40
N PHE A 163 -22.81 -0.46 -10.12
CA PHE A 163 -23.40 0.65 -9.36
C PHE A 163 -23.73 1.91 -10.16
N ALA A 164 -23.37 2.01 -11.46
CA ALA A 164 -23.71 3.17 -12.29
C ALA A 164 -25.22 3.45 -12.36
N PHE A 165 -26.04 2.43 -12.09
CA PHE A 165 -27.50 2.50 -12.13
C PHE A 165 -28.13 2.31 -10.74
N VAL A 166 -27.34 2.41 -9.66
CA VAL A 166 -27.82 2.35 -8.27
C VAL A 166 -27.73 3.76 -7.67
N PRO A 167 -28.85 4.35 -7.23
CA PRO A 167 -28.86 5.66 -6.57
C PRO A 167 -27.90 5.69 -5.38
N PRO A 168 -27.12 6.78 -5.17
CA PRO A 168 -26.12 6.88 -4.11
C PRO A 168 -26.59 6.39 -2.73
N GLU A 169 -27.81 6.74 -2.36
CA GLU A 169 -28.48 6.42 -1.11
C GLU A 169 -28.77 4.93 -0.92
N GLU A 170 -28.90 4.16 -2.02
CA GLU A 170 -29.21 2.72 -1.98
C GLU A 170 -27.97 1.83 -2.20
N ARG A 171 -26.79 2.41 -2.49
CA ARG A 171 -25.59 1.65 -2.82
C ARG A 171 -25.13 0.73 -1.71
N GLN A 172 -25.11 1.22 -0.47
CA GLN A 172 -24.65 0.44 0.68
C GLN A 172 -25.56 -0.77 0.92
N ALA A 173 -26.87 -0.54 0.98
CA ALA A 173 -27.85 -1.61 1.17
C ALA A 173 -27.79 -2.64 0.02
N THR A 174 -27.62 -2.18 -1.23
CA THR A 174 -27.45 -3.06 -2.40
C THR A 174 -26.18 -3.90 -2.31
N TRP A 175 -25.07 -3.29 -1.87
CA TRP A 175 -23.81 -4.01 -1.67
C TRP A 175 -23.93 -5.10 -0.59
N ASP A 176 -24.49 -4.74 0.56
CA ASP A 176 -24.67 -5.65 1.69
C ASP A 176 -25.60 -6.81 1.33
N MET A 177 -26.65 -6.54 0.55
CA MET A 177 -27.52 -7.57 -0.02
C MET A 177 -26.74 -8.52 -0.94
N LEU A 178 -25.96 -7.99 -1.90
CA LEU A 178 -25.17 -8.81 -2.83
C LEU A 178 -24.12 -9.69 -2.13
N GLN A 179 -23.53 -9.18 -1.05
CA GLN A 179 -22.55 -9.95 -0.25
C GLN A 179 -23.21 -11.14 0.46
N ARG A 180 -24.46 -10.96 0.92
CA ARG A 180 -25.22 -12.01 1.61
C ARG A 180 -25.82 -13.06 0.65
N LEU A 181 -25.95 -12.74 -0.63
CA LEU A 181 -26.43 -13.71 -1.63
C LEU A 181 -25.41 -14.83 -1.87
N GLY A 182 -25.90 -16.06 -1.88
CA GLY A 182 -25.13 -17.24 -2.27
C GLY A 182 -24.63 -17.17 -3.72
N ARG A 183 -23.66 -18.02 -4.09
CA ARG A 183 -23.09 -18.05 -5.45
C ARG A 183 -24.15 -18.32 -6.52
N GLU A 184 -25.05 -19.25 -6.25
CA GLU A 184 -26.15 -19.62 -7.15
C GLU A 184 -27.14 -18.47 -7.33
N ASP A 185 -27.53 -17.79 -6.26
CA ASP A 185 -28.45 -16.64 -6.33
C ASP A 185 -27.83 -15.45 -7.06
N ARG A 186 -26.53 -15.21 -6.88
CA ARG A 186 -25.79 -14.22 -7.69
C ARG A 186 -25.71 -14.60 -9.16
N ARG A 187 -25.72 -15.90 -9.51
CA ARG A 187 -25.83 -16.35 -10.90
C ARG A 187 -27.23 -16.04 -11.44
N ARG A 188 -28.28 -16.41 -10.71
CA ARG A 188 -29.69 -16.15 -11.05
C ARG A 188 -29.97 -14.67 -11.26
N MET A 189 -29.53 -13.83 -10.32
CA MET A 189 -29.69 -12.38 -10.42
C MET A 189 -28.99 -11.80 -11.65
N ARG A 190 -27.77 -12.25 -11.97
CA ARG A 190 -27.07 -11.82 -13.20
C ARG A 190 -27.81 -12.25 -14.47
N GLU A 191 -28.39 -13.44 -14.49
CA GLU A 191 -29.21 -13.94 -15.60
C GLU A 191 -30.43 -13.02 -15.85
N LEU A 192 -31.17 -12.68 -14.78
CA LEU A 192 -32.32 -11.77 -14.83
C LEU A 192 -31.90 -10.37 -15.32
N VAL A 193 -30.91 -9.78 -14.67
CA VAL A 193 -30.43 -8.42 -14.96
C VAL A 193 -29.97 -8.27 -16.41
N ARG A 194 -29.31 -9.29 -16.99
CA ARG A 194 -28.85 -9.28 -18.38
C ARG A 194 -29.99 -9.16 -19.38
N ARG A 195 -31.17 -9.69 -19.05
CA ARG A 195 -32.36 -9.70 -19.93
C ARG A 195 -33.28 -8.51 -19.71
N MET A 196 -33.12 -7.80 -18.58
CA MET A 196 -33.98 -6.68 -18.23
C MET A 196 -33.40 -5.34 -18.73
N PRO A 197 -34.24 -4.41 -19.20
CA PRO A 197 -33.87 -3.01 -19.42
C PRO A 197 -33.60 -2.28 -18.08
N PRO A 198 -32.91 -1.12 -18.10
CA PRO A 198 -32.47 -0.42 -16.88
C PRO A 198 -33.58 -0.15 -15.85
N TRP A 199 -34.76 0.29 -16.28
CA TRP A 199 -35.87 0.59 -15.37
C TRP A 199 -36.41 -0.66 -14.67
N GLN A 200 -36.44 -1.82 -15.35
CA GLN A 200 -36.84 -3.09 -14.72
C GLN A 200 -35.79 -3.62 -13.74
N ARG A 201 -34.50 -3.32 -13.96
CA ARG A 201 -33.43 -3.66 -13.02
C ARG A 201 -33.56 -2.88 -11.72
N GLU A 202 -34.00 -1.63 -11.80
CA GLU A 202 -34.25 -0.79 -10.64
C GLU A 202 -35.37 -1.38 -9.77
N GLU A 203 -36.49 -1.77 -10.39
CA GLU A 203 -37.61 -2.38 -9.66
C GLU A 203 -37.22 -3.73 -9.04
N LEU A 204 -36.51 -4.60 -9.78
CA LEU A 204 -35.94 -5.83 -9.23
C LEU A 204 -35.07 -5.56 -8.00
N ARG A 205 -34.26 -4.50 -8.03
CA ARG A 205 -33.40 -4.11 -6.90
C ARG A 205 -34.22 -3.64 -5.70
N LYS A 206 -35.24 -2.80 -5.90
CA LYS A 206 -36.14 -2.34 -4.83
C LYS A 206 -36.87 -3.51 -4.18
N GLU A 207 -37.43 -4.40 -4.99
CA GLU A 207 -38.11 -5.60 -4.52
C GLU A 207 -37.17 -6.53 -3.74
N MET A 208 -35.94 -6.74 -4.23
CA MET A 208 -34.92 -7.54 -3.54
C MET A 208 -34.49 -6.93 -2.20
N LEU A 209 -34.39 -5.61 -2.12
CA LEU A 209 -34.09 -4.89 -0.87
C LEU A 209 -35.24 -5.01 0.13
N ALA A 210 -36.49 -4.95 -0.34
CA ALA A 210 -37.69 -5.14 0.47
C ALA A 210 -37.92 -6.61 0.89
N THR A 211 -37.41 -7.57 0.12
CA THR A 211 -37.55 -9.00 0.40
C THR A 211 -36.63 -9.40 1.57
N PRO A 212 -37.15 -10.06 2.64
CA PRO A 212 -36.34 -10.60 3.73
C PRO A 212 -35.23 -11.53 3.23
N ALA A 213 -34.07 -11.52 3.90
CA ALA A 213 -32.87 -12.19 3.38
C ALA A 213 -33.07 -13.68 3.12
N GLU A 214 -33.79 -14.35 4.02
CA GLU A 214 -34.20 -15.75 3.98
C GLU A 214 -35.11 -16.09 2.78
N GLN A 215 -35.87 -15.14 2.26
CA GLN A 215 -36.82 -15.35 1.15
C GLN A 215 -36.23 -15.02 -0.23
N ARG A 216 -35.07 -14.33 -0.29
CA ARG A 216 -34.49 -13.84 -1.55
C ARG A 216 -34.13 -14.95 -2.54
N SER A 217 -33.70 -16.12 -2.06
CA SER A 217 -33.34 -17.24 -2.95
C SER A 217 -34.58 -17.83 -3.66
N GLU A 218 -35.68 -17.96 -2.93
CA GLU A 218 -36.96 -18.42 -3.47
C GLU A 218 -37.55 -17.38 -4.43
N TYR A 219 -37.54 -16.11 -4.04
CA TYR A 219 -37.95 -15.00 -4.88
C TYR A 219 -37.19 -14.98 -6.23
N LEU A 220 -35.85 -15.09 -6.21
CA LEU A 220 -35.05 -15.12 -7.44
C LEU A 220 -35.36 -16.34 -8.32
N ARG A 221 -35.72 -17.47 -7.71
CA ARG A 221 -36.12 -18.69 -8.42
C ARG A 221 -37.48 -18.52 -9.10
N GLY A 222 -38.46 -17.95 -8.38
CA GLY A 222 -39.78 -17.62 -8.94
C GLY A 222 -39.69 -16.66 -10.12
N ARG A 223 -38.94 -15.56 -9.95
CA ARG A 223 -38.73 -14.56 -11.02
C ARG A 223 -38.07 -15.14 -12.27
N LEU A 224 -37.16 -16.11 -12.13
CA LEU A 224 -36.56 -16.80 -13.28
C LEU A 224 -37.55 -17.71 -14.00
N ALA A 225 -38.39 -18.42 -13.26
CA ALA A 225 -39.43 -19.26 -13.83
C ALA A 225 -40.45 -18.42 -14.62
N GLU A 226 -40.86 -17.28 -14.07
CA GLU A 226 -41.72 -16.30 -14.76
C GLU A 226 -41.07 -15.72 -16.02
N ALA A 227 -39.75 -15.51 -15.99
CA ALA A 227 -38.97 -15.08 -17.15
C ALA A 227 -38.71 -16.19 -18.19
N GLY A 228 -39.29 -17.39 -18.01
CA GLY A 228 -39.19 -18.52 -18.93
C GLY A 228 -37.83 -19.22 -18.94
N VAL A 229 -37.06 -19.12 -17.84
CA VAL A 229 -35.74 -19.76 -17.70
C VAL A 229 -35.88 -21.01 -16.84
N ARG A 230 -35.73 -22.19 -17.46
CA ARG A 230 -35.63 -23.48 -16.75
C ARG A 230 -34.21 -23.71 -16.24
#